data_AF-A0AAD3SMC8-F1
#
_entry.id   AF-A0AAD3SMC8-F1
#
_cell.length_a   1.000
_cell.length_b   1.000
_cell.length_c   1.000
_cell.angle_alpha   90.00
_cell.angle_beta   90.00
_cell.angle_gamma   90.00
#
_symmetry.space_group_name_H-M   'P 1'
#
loop_
_entity.id
_entity.type
_entity.pdbx_description
1 polymer ?
#
loop_
_entity_poly.entity_id
_entity_poly.type
_entity_poly.pdbx_seq_one_letter_code
_entity_poly.pdbx_strand_id
1 'polypeptide(L)'
;MEGRGGGNGGDGSSGGTYCVTGATGYIGSWLVKALLRRGLLVHATVRDLEKASYLLPKWNGGDRLKLFKADLHEEGSFDEAVKGCDGVFHVAASMEFSVPDQENIGNHH
;
A
#
# COMPACT_ATOMS: atom_id res chain seq x y z
N MET A 1 -10.18 -49.17 0.52
CA MET A 1 -9.41 -48.86 -0.70
C MET A 1 -10.10 -47.71 -1.43
N GLU A 2 -10.01 -46.50 -0.90
CA GLU A 2 -10.25 -45.22 -1.59
C GLU A 2 -9.41 -44.22 -0.75
N GLY A 3 -8.30 -43.65 -1.20
CA GLY A 3 -8.06 -43.07 -2.52
C GLY A 3 -8.39 -41.58 -2.50
N ARG A 4 -7.84 -40.80 -1.56
CA ARG A 4 -7.88 -39.33 -1.61
C ARG A 4 -6.51 -38.76 -1.27
N GLY A 5 -5.66 -38.75 -2.30
CA GLY A 5 -4.54 -37.82 -2.36
C GLY A 5 -5.10 -36.40 -2.47
N GLY A 6 -4.73 -35.56 -1.52
CA GLY A 6 -4.79 -34.11 -1.64
C GLY A 6 -3.36 -33.62 -1.67
N GLY A 7 -2.83 -33.40 -2.88
CA GLY A 7 -1.47 -32.91 -3.07
C GLY A 7 -1.30 -31.53 -2.43
N ASN A 8 -0.33 -31.42 -1.53
CA ASN A 8 0.15 -30.13 -1.08
C ASN A 8 1.05 -29.55 -2.19
N GLY A 9 0.40 -29.02 -3.22
CA GLY A 9 1.04 -28.22 -4.27
C GLY A 9 1.26 -26.81 -3.74
N GLY A 10 2.37 -26.61 -3.05
CA GLY A 10 2.86 -25.31 -2.59
C GLY A 10 4.34 -25.17 -2.95
N ASP A 11 4.57 -24.89 -4.22
CA ASP A 11 5.85 -24.60 -4.86
C ASP A 11 6.51 -23.31 -4.30
N GLY A 12 7.65 -23.43 -3.62
CA GLY A 12 8.86 -22.72 -4.06
C GLY A 12 9.13 -21.23 -3.76
N SER A 13 8.40 -20.49 -2.92
CA SER A 13 8.90 -19.21 -2.38
C SER A 13 8.25 -18.77 -1.07
N SER A 14 8.99 -18.96 0.03
CA SER A 14 8.59 -18.63 1.39
C SER A 14 8.66 -17.11 1.66
N GLY A 15 7.65 -16.36 1.22
CA GLY A 15 7.43 -14.96 1.61
C GLY A 15 6.21 -14.38 0.91
N GLY A 16 5.17 -14.02 1.66
CA GLY A 16 3.96 -13.41 1.11
C GLY A 16 4.21 -12.04 0.48
N THR A 17 3.38 -11.67 -0.49
CA THR A 17 3.38 -10.39 -1.21
C THR A 17 2.22 -9.52 -0.72
N TYR A 18 2.50 -8.31 -0.28
CA TYR A 18 1.46 -7.40 0.22
C TYR A 18 1.49 -6.06 -0.51
N CYS A 19 0.32 -5.59 -0.93
CA CYS A 19 0.14 -4.25 -1.46
C CYS A 19 -0.10 -3.25 -0.32
N VAL A 20 0.55 -2.10 -0.37
CA VAL A 20 0.39 -1.01 0.60
C VAL A 20 -0.03 0.25 -0.16
N THR A 21 -1.26 0.73 0.09
CA THR A 21 -1.70 2.02 -0.43
C THR A 21 -1.29 3.15 0.50
N GLY A 22 -0.95 4.31 -0.08
CA GLY A 22 -0.45 5.44 0.72
C GLY A 22 0.93 5.17 1.32
N ALA A 23 1.78 4.41 0.61
CA ALA A 23 3.09 3.99 1.08
C ALA A 23 4.03 5.16 1.42
N THR A 24 3.84 6.32 0.79
CA THR A 24 4.62 7.55 1.06
C THR A 24 4.16 8.31 2.31
N GLY A 25 3.02 7.94 2.91
CA GLY A 25 2.50 8.58 4.11
C GLY A 25 3.30 8.24 5.37
N TYR A 26 3.01 8.95 6.46
CA TYR A 26 3.69 8.73 7.75
C TYR A 26 3.61 7.26 8.17
N ILE A 27 2.40 6.71 8.32
CA ILE A 27 2.19 5.31 8.74
C ILE A 27 2.62 4.34 7.62
N GLY A 28 2.29 4.62 6.37
CA GLY A 28 2.60 3.75 5.23
C GLY A 28 4.10 3.48 5.08
N SER A 29 4.92 4.51 5.28
CA SER A 29 6.38 4.39 5.16
C SER A 29 7.00 3.45 6.21
N TRP A 30 6.47 3.47 7.44
CA TRP A 30 6.86 2.56 8.50
C TRP A 30 6.37 1.14 8.26
N LEU A 31 5.15 0.99 7.73
CA LEU A 31 4.58 -0.31 7.39
C LEU A 31 5.40 -1.01 6.31
N VAL A 32 5.74 -0.31 5.21
CA VAL A 32 6.61 -0.83 4.15
C VAL A 32 7.94 -1.30 4.72
N LYS A 33 8.58 -0.48 5.56
CA LYS A 33 9.84 -0.84 6.22
C LYS A 33 9.69 -2.08 7.13
N ALA A 34 8.59 -2.19 7.85
CA ALA A 34 8.32 -3.34 8.72
C ALA A 34 8.10 -4.64 7.94
N LEU A 35 7.37 -4.58 6.82
CA LEU A 35 7.13 -5.73 5.94
C LEU A 35 8.43 -6.20 5.27
N LEU A 36 9.24 -5.28 4.73
CA LEU A 36 10.54 -5.59 4.13
C LEU A 36 11.51 -6.21 5.15
N ARG A 37 11.51 -5.72 6.40
CA ARG A 37 12.31 -6.31 7.49
C ARG A 37 11.90 -7.75 7.82
N ARG A 38 10.64 -8.12 7.58
CA ARG A 38 10.12 -9.47 7.83
C ARG A 38 10.43 -10.46 6.70
N GLY A 39 11.11 -10.03 5.64
CA GLY A 39 11.39 -10.92 4.51
C GLY A 39 10.36 -10.84 3.38
N LEU A 40 9.29 -10.06 3.53
CA LEU A 40 8.14 -10.08 2.64
C LEU A 40 8.36 -9.22 1.39
N LEU A 41 7.62 -9.57 0.33
CA LEU A 41 7.50 -8.78 -0.90
C LEU A 41 6.47 -7.67 -0.68
N VAL A 42 6.78 -6.47 -1.14
CA VAL A 42 5.95 -5.29 -0.95
C VAL A 42 5.69 -4.59 -2.27
N HIS A 43 4.42 -4.44 -2.61
CA HIS A 43 3.94 -3.57 -3.67
C HIS A 43 3.50 -2.25 -3.03
N ALA A 44 4.27 -1.19 -3.21
CA ALA A 44 3.98 0.12 -2.63
C ALA A 44 3.33 1.03 -3.68
N THR A 45 2.13 1.54 -3.39
CA THR A 45 1.48 2.49 -4.29
C THR A 45 1.75 3.93 -3.89
N VAL A 46 2.02 4.74 -4.90
CA VAL A 46 2.40 6.15 -4.77
C VAL A 46 1.65 6.98 -5.82
N ARG A 47 1.25 8.21 -5.46
CA ARG A 47 0.63 9.12 -6.44
C ARG A 47 1.67 9.71 -7.41
N ASP A 48 2.89 9.91 -6.89
CA ASP A 48 3.99 10.57 -7.58
C ASP A 48 5.27 9.75 -7.41
N LEU A 49 5.78 9.21 -8.52
CA LEU A 49 6.98 8.37 -8.54
C LEU A 49 8.26 9.18 -8.24
N GLU A 50 8.30 10.46 -8.58
CA GLU A 50 9.47 11.31 -8.33
C GLU A 50 9.60 11.59 -6.82
N LYS A 51 8.50 11.94 -6.16
CA LYS A 51 8.47 12.09 -4.69
C LYS A 51 8.77 10.79 -3.97
N ALA A 52 8.29 9.66 -4.51
CA ALA A 52 8.55 8.35 -3.93
C ALA A 52 10.02 7.91 -4.07
N SER A 53 10.70 8.33 -5.14
CA SER A 53 12.12 8.01 -5.37
C SER A 53 13.02 8.54 -4.25
N TYR A 54 12.66 9.66 -3.62
CA TYR A 54 13.37 10.17 -2.43
C TYR A 54 13.19 9.28 -1.18
N LEU A 55 12.11 8.49 -1.11
CA LEU A 55 11.81 7.60 0.02
C LEU A 55 12.40 6.19 -0.17
N LEU A 56 12.66 5.77 -1.40
CA LEU A 56 13.27 4.47 -1.74
C LEU A 56 14.55 4.16 -0.95
N PRO A 57 15.53 5.07 -0.81
CA PRO A 57 16.74 4.80 -0.04
C PRO A 57 16.47 4.52 1.45
N LYS A 58 15.35 5.01 1.99
CA LYS A 58 14.99 4.85 3.41
C LYS A 58 14.38 3.48 3.72
N TRP A 59 13.85 2.79 2.69
CA TRP A 59 13.17 1.51 2.84
C TRP A 59 14.09 0.30 2.62
N ASN A 60 15.20 0.48 1.90
CA ASN A 60 16.23 -0.54 1.71
C ASN A 60 15.66 -1.89 1.18
N GLY A 61 14.67 -1.79 0.29
CA GLY A 61 13.85 -2.92 -0.16
C GLY A 61 14.45 -3.79 -1.25
N GLY A 62 15.40 -3.26 -2.03
CA GLY A 62 15.99 -3.97 -3.18
C GLY A 62 14.92 -4.56 -4.10
N ASP A 63 15.13 -5.80 -4.54
CA ASP A 63 14.19 -6.53 -5.42
C ASP A 63 12.86 -6.88 -4.77
N ARG A 64 12.75 -6.74 -3.44
CA ARG A 64 11.53 -7.08 -2.69
C ARG A 64 10.52 -5.93 -2.64
N LEU A 65 10.90 -4.73 -3.07
CA LEU A 65 10.03 -3.56 -3.12
C LEU A 65 9.75 -3.19 -4.58
N LYS A 66 8.47 -3.18 -4.96
CA LYS A 66 8.01 -2.67 -6.24
C LYS A 66 7.17 -1.43 -6.02
N LEU A 67 7.43 -0.38 -6.78
CA LEU A 67 6.61 0.83 -6.78
C LEU A 67 5.59 0.79 -7.90
N PHE A 68 4.36 1.18 -7.58
CA PHE A 68 3.28 1.33 -8.54
C PHE A 68 2.72 2.75 -8.43
N LYS A 69 2.54 3.40 -9.58
CA LYS A 69 1.78 4.64 -9.61
C LYS A 69 0.30 4.29 -9.52
N ALA A 70 -0.41 4.80 -8.52
CA ALA A 70 -1.85 4.62 -8.39
C ALA A 70 -2.51 5.85 -7.77
N ASP A 71 -3.70 6.19 -8.25
CA ASP A 71 -4.51 7.32 -7.80
C ASP A 71 -5.95 6.89 -7.51
N LEU A 72 -6.49 7.34 -6.39
CA LEU A 72 -7.85 6.98 -5.94
C LEU A 72 -8.95 7.51 -6.87
N HIS A 73 -8.65 8.54 -7.66
CA HIS A 73 -9.58 9.12 -8.63
C HIS A 73 -9.46 8.48 -10.02
N GLU A 74 -8.49 7.59 -10.23
CA GLU A 74 -8.28 6.87 -11.48
C GLU A 74 -8.70 5.41 -11.32
N GLU A 75 -9.81 5.04 -11.96
CA GLU A 75 -10.31 3.66 -12.02
C GLU A 75 -9.25 2.73 -12.64
N GLY A 76 -9.06 1.55 -12.04
CA GLY A 76 -8.08 0.55 -12.49
C GLY A 76 -6.62 0.86 -12.17
N SER A 77 -6.30 2.03 -11.60
CA SER A 77 -4.91 2.40 -11.32
C SER A 77 -4.21 1.52 -10.27
N PHE A 78 -4.97 0.78 -9.46
CA PHE A 78 -4.46 -0.14 -8.45
C PHE A 78 -4.34 -1.59 -8.94
N ASP A 79 -4.91 -1.95 -10.09
CA ASP A 79 -5.06 -3.33 -10.53
C ASP A 79 -3.73 -4.06 -10.63
N GLU A 80 -2.73 -3.43 -11.25
CA GLU A 80 -1.39 -3.99 -11.36
C GLU A 80 -0.64 -4.00 -10.01
N ALA A 81 -0.97 -3.08 -9.10
CA ALA A 81 -0.37 -3.07 -7.77
C ALA A 81 -0.88 -4.21 -6.88
N VAL A 82 -2.16 -4.58 -7.01
CA VAL A 82 -2.77 -5.66 -6.20
C VAL A 82 -2.56 -7.04 -6.81
N LYS A 83 -2.25 -7.12 -8.09
CA LYS A 83 -2.03 -8.38 -8.81
C LYS A 83 -0.92 -9.22 -8.16
N GLY A 84 -1.26 -10.48 -7.84
CA GLY A 84 -0.33 -11.41 -7.20
C GLY A 84 -0.01 -11.11 -5.73
N CYS A 85 -0.74 -10.18 -5.09
CA CYS A 85 -0.64 -9.95 -3.65
C CYS A 85 -1.56 -10.92 -2.88
N ASP A 86 -1.08 -11.38 -1.72
CA ASP A 86 -1.84 -12.14 -0.74
C ASP A 86 -2.81 -11.23 0.07
N GLY A 87 -2.51 -9.93 0.12
CA GLY A 87 -3.34 -8.97 0.82
C GLY A 87 -3.00 -7.52 0.52
N VAL A 88 -3.93 -6.63 0.91
CA VAL A 88 -3.81 -5.18 0.72
C VAL A 88 -3.95 -4.46 2.05
N PHE A 89 -2.98 -3.61 2.37
CA PHE A 89 -3.05 -2.65 3.47
C PHE A 89 -3.43 -1.28 2.92
N HIS A 90 -4.63 -0.83 3.24
CA HIS A 90 -5.08 0.50 2.86
C HIS A 90 -4.70 1.52 3.94
N VAL A 91 -3.65 2.31 3.69
CA VAL A 91 -3.16 3.35 4.63
C VAL A 91 -3.29 4.76 4.01
N ALA A 92 -3.83 4.85 2.81
CA ALA A 92 -4.18 6.10 2.16
C ALA A 92 -5.38 6.76 2.85
N ALA A 93 -5.14 7.44 3.98
CA ALA A 93 -6.13 8.34 4.55
C ALA A 93 -6.08 9.67 3.78
N SER A 94 -7.02 9.90 2.86
CA SER A 94 -7.37 11.26 2.46
C SER A 94 -8.06 11.91 3.65
N MET A 95 -7.30 12.56 4.53
CA MET A 95 -7.88 13.47 5.52
C MET A 95 -8.29 14.75 4.79
N GLU A 96 -9.41 14.70 4.06
CA GLU A 96 -10.11 15.91 3.64
C GLU A 96 -10.81 16.47 4.89
N PHE A 97 -10.10 17.30 5.64
CA PHE A 97 -10.75 18.16 6.62
C PHE A 97 -11.49 19.26 5.84
N SER A 98 -12.69 18.95 5.33
CA SER A 98 -13.67 20.00 5.06
C SER A 98 -14.12 20.54 6.42
N VAL A 99 -13.41 21.55 6.93
CA VAL A 99 -14.02 22.46 7.89
C VAL A 99 -14.88 23.41 7.07
N PRO A 100 -16.22 23.30 7.10
CA PRO A 100 -17.03 24.41 6.61
C PRO A 100 -16.62 25.65 7.41
N ASP A 101 -16.34 26.75 6.71
CA ASP A 101 -16.12 28.05 7.33
C ASP A 101 -17.31 28.33 8.24
N GLN A 102 -17.06 28.43 9.54
CA GLN A 102 -18.12 28.69 10.50
C GLN A 102 -18.58 30.12 10.29
N GLU A 103 -19.70 30.28 9.57
CA GLU A 103 -20.35 31.56 9.37
C GLU A 103 -20.50 32.28 10.72
N ASN A 104 -19.82 33.42 10.80
CA ASN A 104 -19.74 34.26 11.98
C ASN A 104 -21.16 34.70 12.39
N ILE A 105 -21.69 34.17 13.50
CA ILE A 105 -22.94 34.63 14.12
C ILE A 105 -22.77 36.03 14.72
N GLY A 106 -22.65 37.03 13.86
CA GLY A 106 -22.73 38.43 14.20
C GLY A 106 -24.12 38.98 13.90
N ASN A 107 -25.10 38.72 14.77
CA ASN A 107 -26.27 39.61 14.87
C ASN A 107 -26.86 39.57 16.28
N HIS A 108 -26.38 40.47 17.14
CA HIS A 108 -27.01 40.79 18.41
C HIS A 108 -26.86 42.29 18.70
N HIS A 109 -27.64 43.13 18.01
CA HIS A 109 -28.55 44.14 18.59
C HIS A 109 -29.24 44.91 17.46
#